data_AF-A0A2A4V6E9-F1
#
_entry.id   AF-A0A2A4V6E9-F1
#
_cell.length_a   1.000
_cell.length_b   1.000
_cell.length_c   1.000
_cell.angle_alpha   90.00
_cell.angle_beta   90.00
_cell.angle_gamma   90.00
#
_symmetry.space_group_name_H-M   'P 1'
#
loop_
_entity.id
_entity.type
_entity.pdbx_description
1 polymer ?
#
loop_
_entity_poly.entity_id
_entity_poly.type
_entity_poly.pdbx_seq_one_letter_code
_entity_poly.pdbx_strand_id
1 'polypeptide(L)'
;MGNNSEKTRQGDLTLELLNGRLDSITEKFELDQKSLLKRLGTWGGVVALCLSIVVGGFEIYSRTVQKSKDRLAEQLILASEISGQLLDYSTEIAELIGQGQNATVASKYPLIIAQRIRLLNQFEELDGNVIENLNSVDLTLLSNEYSSLGYSERALELAKLGVVSADRGDDYTMRIESRRYYAQALAVSSPNRSLVTARQIYHEAINIADSQEYLSSLNLKLGLHDSWISTEIANKECDKANVRIIKFYEFMHSSPNANYAPTLDEINQRYSQNPYCKFGVPLTP
;
A
#
# COMPACT_ATOMS: atom_id res chain seq x y z
N MET A 1 -56.40 99.53 -17.34
CA MET A 1 -56.13 98.47 -16.35
C MET A 1 -55.83 97.21 -17.15
N GLY A 2 -54.59 96.79 -17.41
CA GLY A 2 -53.41 96.74 -16.56
C GLY A 2 -53.13 95.25 -16.30
N ASN A 3 -51.95 94.77 -16.71
CA ASN A 3 -51.41 93.40 -16.53
C ASN A 3 -51.90 92.31 -17.50
N ASN A 4 -51.15 92.09 -18.58
CA ASN A 4 -51.00 90.74 -19.19
C ASN A 4 -49.70 90.56 -20.03
N SER A 5 -48.80 91.56 -20.07
CA SER A 5 -47.55 91.49 -20.84
C SER A 5 -46.30 91.10 -20.03
N GLU A 6 -46.38 91.03 -18.70
CA GLU A 6 -45.24 90.66 -17.83
C GLU A 6 -45.21 89.18 -17.43
N LYS A 7 -46.32 88.43 -17.58
CA LYS A 7 -46.38 87.00 -17.22
C LYS A 7 -45.73 86.07 -18.24
N THR A 8 -45.55 86.51 -19.49
CA THR A 8 -44.98 85.69 -20.58
C THR A 8 -43.45 85.75 -20.63
N ARG A 9 -42.80 86.86 -20.24
CA ARG A 9 -41.33 86.95 -20.22
C ARG A 9 -40.67 86.24 -19.04
N GLN A 10 -41.40 86.05 -17.94
CA GLN A 10 -40.86 85.39 -16.74
C GLN A 10 -40.93 83.86 -16.84
N GLY A 11 -41.87 83.31 -17.63
CA GLY A 11 -41.98 81.88 -17.93
C GLY A 11 -40.91 81.37 -18.89
N ASP A 12 -40.57 82.15 -19.92
CA ASP A 12 -39.55 81.78 -20.92
C ASP A 12 -38.14 81.76 -20.33
N LEU A 13 -37.78 82.72 -19.47
CA LEU A 13 -36.45 82.75 -18.83
C LEU A 13 -36.24 81.58 -17.83
N THR A 14 -37.31 81.11 -17.17
CA THR A 14 -37.23 79.94 -16.29
C THR A 14 -37.11 78.63 -17.06
N LEU A 15 -37.74 78.53 -18.24
CA LEU A 15 -37.68 77.34 -19.10
C LEU A 15 -36.32 77.18 -19.78
N GLU A 16 -35.67 78.27 -20.20
CA GLU A 16 -34.31 78.24 -20.76
C GLU A 16 -33.25 77.87 -19.71
N LEU A 17 -33.37 78.39 -18.48
CA LEU A 17 -32.47 78.06 -17.37
C LEU A 17 -32.67 76.63 -16.82
N LEU A 18 -33.90 76.11 -16.88
CA LEU A 18 -34.20 74.72 -16.54
C LEU A 18 -33.71 73.75 -17.62
N ASN A 19 -33.89 74.05 -18.91
CA ASN A 19 -33.38 73.22 -20.01
C ASN A 19 -31.85 73.21 -20.05
N GLY A 20 -31.18 74.36 -19.89
CA GLY A 20 -29.72 74.41 -19.85
C GLY A 20 -29.11 73.67 -18.65
N ARG A 21 -29.81 73.62 -17.50
CA ARG A 21 -29.39 72.79 -16.36
C ARG A 21 -29.68 71.31 -16.57
N LEU A 22 -30.81 70.96 -17.19
CA LEU A 22 -31.16 69.57 -17.52
C LEU A 22 -30.15 68.98 -18.51
N ASP A 23 -29.79 69.72 -19.56
CA ASP A 23 -28.81 69.27 -20.55
C ASP A 23 -27.43 69.07 -19.92
N SER A 24 -26.98 69.97 -19.03
CA SER A 24 -25.70 69.81 -18.32
C SER A 24 -25.67 68.63 -17.33
N ILE A 25 -26.82 68.28 -16.74
CA ILE A 25 -26.96 67.13 -15.84
C ILE A 25 -27.01 65.83 -16.65
N THR A 26 -27.70 65.86 -17.80
CA THR A 26 -27.82 64.70 -18.71
C THR A 26 -26.47 64.38 -19.37
N GLU A 27 -25.73 65.40 -19.79
CA GLU A 27 -24.38 65.25 -20.37
C GLU A 27 -23.37 64.76 -19.32
N LYS A 28 -23.46 65.23 -18.06
CA LYS A 28 -22.66 64.69 -16.95
C LYS A 28 -23.03 63.24 -16.63
N PHE A 29 -24.31 62.87 -16.64
CA PHE A 29 -24.74 61.49 -16.39
C PHE A 29 -24.29 60.54 -17.51
N GLU A 30 -24.35 60.95 -18.77
CA GLU A 30 -23.86 60.15 -19.90
C GLU A 30 -22.33 59.97 -19.88
N LEU A 31 -21.57 61.00 -19.52
CA LEU A 31 -20.12 60.92 -19.37
C LEU A 31 -19.71 60.01 -18.21
N ASP A 32 -20.44 60.05 -17.09
CA ASP A 32 -20.15 59.21 -15.92
C ASP A 32 -20.54 57.74 -16.15
N GLN A 33 -21.63 57.48 -16.88
CA GLN A 33 -21.99 56.11 -17.30
C GLN A 33 -20.98 55.52 -18.29
N LYS A 34 -20.50 56.28 -19.29
CA LYS A 34 -19.48 55.82 -20.24
C LYS A 34 -18.15 55.50 -19.54
N SER A 35 -17.79 56.29 -18.52
CA SER A 35 -16.62 56.08 -17.65
C SER A 35 -16.75 54.81 -16.80
N LEU A 36 -17.90 54.61 -16.14
CA LEU A 36 -18.20 53.41 -15.35
C LEU A 36 -18.24 52.13 -16.19
N LEU A 37 -18.86 52.17 -17.38
CA LEU A 37 -18.90 51.04 -18.32
C LEU A 37 -17.50 50.67 -18.85
N LYS A 38 -16.64 51.66 -19.14
CA LYS A 38 -15.23 51.42 -19.52
C LYS A 38 -14.43 50.79 -18.37
N ARG A 39 -14.64 51.25 -17.13
CA ARG A 39 -14.00 50.65 -15.95
C ARG A 39 -14.51 49.23 -15.70
N LEU A 40 -15.82 48.99 -15.73
CA LEU A 40 -16.38 47.65 -15.56
C LEU A 40 -15.93 46.67 -16.67
N GLY A 41 -15.82 47.14 -17.92
CA GLY A 41 -15.30 46.33 -19.03
C GLY A 41 -13.81 45.98 -18.90
N THR A 42 -12.98 46.90 -18.39
CA THR A 42 -11.55 46.63 -18.14
C THR A 42 -11.35 45.69 -16.96
N TRP A 43 -12.07 45.88 -15.85
CA TRP A 43 -12.03 44.94 -14.72
C TRP A 43 -12.61 43.56 -15.09
N GLY A 44 -13.69 43.51 -15.89
CA GLY A 44 -14.24 42.26 -16.43
C GLY A 44 -13.25 41.52 -17.33
N GLY A 45 -12.49 42.23 -18.17
CA GLY A 45 -11.42 41.65 -18.99
C GLY A 45 -10.25 41.10 -18.16
N VAL A 46 -9.83 41.81 -17.10
CA VAL A 46 -8.78 41.36 -16.19
C VAL A 46 -9.22 40.12 -15.41
N VAL A 47 -10.45 40.10 -14.89
CA VAL A 47 -11.00 38.95 -14.17
C VAL A 47 -11.13 37.73 -15.10
N ALA A 48 -11.62 37.92 -16.33
CA ALA A 48 -11.69 36.87 -17.33
C ALA A 48 -10.31 36.32 -17.71
N LEU A 49 -9.29 37.19 -17.87
CA LEU A 49 -7.91 36.78 -18.12
C LEU A 49 -7.34 35.96 -16.95
N CYS A 50 -7.51 36.43 -15.71
CA CYS A 50 -7.06 35.71 -14.52
C CYS A 50 -7.73 34.33 -14.40
N LEU A 51 -9.06 34.24 -14.61
CA LEU A 51 -9.79 32.97 -14.62
C LEU A 51 -9.32 32.05 -15.74
N SER A 52 -9.02 32.57 -16.93
CA SER A 52 -8.50 31.78 -18.06
C SER A 52 -7.13 31.18 -17.75
N ILE A 53 -6.25 31.94 -17.08
CA ILE A 53 -4.94 31.46 -16.63
C ILE A 53 -5.09 30.40 -15.54
N VAL A 54 -6.00 30.60 -14.58
CA VAL A 54 -6.26 29.63 -13.50
C VAL A 54 -6.86 28.34 -14.07
N VAL A 55 -7.84 28.42 -14.96
CA VAL A 55 -8.47 27.24 -15.59
C VAL A 55 -7.48 26.52 -16.51
N GLY A 56 -6.74 27.25 -17.36
CA GLY A 56 -5.71 26.67 -18.22
C GLY A 56 -4.57 26.04 -17.41
N GLY A 57 -4.14 26.68 -16.33
CA GLY A 57 -3.17 26.12 -15.38
C GLY A 57 -3.69 24.87 -14.68
N PHE A 58 -4.97 24.86 -14.30
CA PHE A 58 -5.63 23.69 -13.71
C PHE A 58 -5.76 22.54 -14.72
N GLU A 59 -6.04 22.82 -16.00
CA GLU A 59 -6.08 21.79 -17.05
C GLU A 59 -4.69 21.20 -17.34
N ILE A 60 -3.64 22.02 -17.38
CA ILE A 60 -2.27 21.53 -17.57
C ILE A 60 -1.82 20.72 -16.36
N TYR A 61 -2.11 21.21 -15.15
CA TYR A 61 -1.83 20.50 -13.90
C TYR A 61 -2.59 19.18 -13.85
N SER A 62 -3.89 19.15 -14.17
CA SER A 62 -4.70 17.94 -14.15
C SER A 62 -4.22 16.92 -15.19
N ARG A 63 -3.85 17.34 -16.41
CA ARG A 63 -3.25 16.45 -17.42
C ARG A 63 -1.90 15.89 -16.99
N THR A 64 -1.06 16.70 -16.36
CA THR A 64 0.27 16.26 -15.88
C THR A 64 0.12 15.26 -14.73
N VAL A 65 -0.78 15.53 -13.79
CA VAL A 65 -1.13 14.62 -12.70
C VAL A 65 -1.72 13.33 -13.26
N GLN A 66 -2.65 13.40 -14.23
CA GLN A 66 -3.23 12.21 -14.83
C GLN A 66 -2.16 11.35 -15.52
N LYS A 67 -1.29 11.95 -16.34
CA LYS A 67 -0.19 11.24 -16.99
C LYS A 67 0.76 10.58 -15.99
N SER A 68 1.02 11.22 -14.84
CA SER A 68 1.84 10.63 -13.77
C SER A 68 1.16 9.43 -13.10
N LYS A 69 -0.17 9.50 -12.90
CA LYS A 69 -0.96 8.39 -12.36
C LYS A 69 -1.05 7.23 -13.34
N ASP A 70 -1.23 7.51 -14.63
CA ASP A 70 -1.29 6.47 -15.67
C ASP A 70 0.06 5.73 -15.75
N ARG A 71 1.19 6.46 -15.70
CA ARG A 71 2.53 5.85 -15.65
C ARG A 71 2.77 5.00 -14.40
N LEU A 72 2.33 5.48 -13.23
CA LEU A 72 2.40 4.72 -11.99
C LEU A 72 1.55 3.44 -12.09
N ALA A 73 0.34 3.53 -12.65
CA ALA A 73 -0.53 2.38 -12.85
C ALA A 73 0.09 1.34 -13.79
N GLU A 74 0.68 1.76 -14.91
CA GLU A 74 1.41 0.86 -15.82
C GLU A 74 2.57 0.14 -15.11
N GLN A 75 3.34 0.86 -14.30
CA GLN A 75 4.45 0.26 -13.57
C GLN A 75 3.99 -0.67 -12.42
N LEU A 76 2.86 -0.36 -11.77
CA LEU A 76 2.25 -1.26 -10.78
C LEU A 76 1.75 -2.55 -11.42
N ILE A 77 1.18 -2.48 -12.63
CA ILE A 77 0.79 -3.67 -13.40
C ILE A 77 2.02 -4.51 -13.70
N LEU A 78 3.09 -3.90 -14.21
CA LEU A 78 4.34 -4.61 -14.50
C LEU A 78 4.95 -5.27 -13.24
N ALA A 79 4.92 -4.59 -12.10
CA ALA A 79 5.38 -5.14 -10.83
C ALA A 79 4.54 -6.35 -10.37
N SER A 80 3.23 -6.30 -10.56
CA SER A 80 2.32 -7.40 -10.24
C SER A 80 2.49 -8.57 -11.22
N GLU A 81 2.73 -8.30 -12.50
CA GLU A 81 3.07 -9.32 -13.50
C GLU A 81 4.38 -10.05 -13.15
N ILE A 82 5.41 -9.30 -12.72
CA ILE A 82 6.66 -9.88 -12.23
C ILE A 82 6.40 -10.80 -11.04
N SER A 83 5.62 -10.32 -10.06
CA SER A 83 5.28 -11.09 -8.85
C SER A 83 4.48 -12.37 -9.20
N GLY A 84 3.55 -12.28 -10.16
CA GLY A 84 2.81 -13.42 -10.68
C GLY A 84 3.70 -14.47 -11.34
N GLN A 85 4.64 -14.06 -12.21
CA GLN A 85 5.57 -14.98 -12.84
C GLN A 85 6.50 -15.68 -11.82
N LEU A 86 6.93 -14.96 -10.78
CA LEU A 86 7.70 -15.55 -9.68
C LEU A 86 6.89 -16.61 -8.91
N LEU A 87 5.60 -16.36 -8.70
CA LEU A 87 4.69 -17.31 -8.08
C LEU A 87 4.48 -18.55 -8.97
N ASP A 88 4.33 -18.39 -10.28
CA ASP A 88 4.18 -19.49 -11.22
C ASP A 88 5.40 -20.43 -11.18
N TYR A 89 6.62 -19.88 -11.16
CA TYR A 89 7.84 -20.68 -11.02
C TYR A 89 7.91 -21.43 -9.69
N SER A 90 7.51 -20.79 -8.59
CA SER A 90 7.47 -21.42 -7.27
C SER A 90 6.46 -22.57 -7.23
N THR A 91 5.31 -22.38 -7.89
CA THR A 91 4.25 -23.39 -8.01
C THR A 91 4.69 -24.57 -8.88
N GLU A 92 5.33 -24.31 -10.02
CA GLU A 92 5.87 -25.37 -10.89
C GLU A 92 6.86 -26.25 -10.12
N ILE A 93 7.79 -25.65 -9.36
CA ILE A 93 8.74 -26.41 -8.55
C ILE A 93 8.01 -27.25 -7.48
N ALA A 94 7.05 -26.66 -6.77
CA ALA A 94 6.30 -27.35 -5.73
C ALA A 94 5.50 -28.54 -6.28
N GLU A 95 4.87 -28.39 -7.45
CA GLU A 95 4.14 -29.47 -8.13
C GLU A 95 5.07 -30.61 -8.54
N LEU A 96 6.23 -30.29 -9.15
CA LEU A 96 7.20 -31.31 -9.55
C LEU A 96 7.75 -32.08 -8.34
N ILE A 97 8.00 -31.40 -7.21
CA ILE A 97 8.40 -32.05 -5.95
C ILE A 97 7.27 -32.94 -5.44
N GLY A 98 6.02 -32.45 -5.43
CA GLY A 98 4.85 -33.21 -5.00
C GLY A 98 4.59 -34.46 -5.83
N GLN A 99 4.95 -34.45 -7.11
CA GLN A 99 4.90 -35.60 -8.01
C GLN A 99 6.11 -36.56 -7.88
N GLY A 100 7.03 -36.30 -6.96
CA GLY A 100 8.24 -37.09 -6.77
C GLY A 100 9.26 -36.95 -7.90
N GLN A 101 9.15 -35.93 -8.75
CA GLN A 101 10.02 -35.72 -9.91
C GLN A 101 11.31 -34.98 -9.55
N ASN A 102 12.00 -35.43 -8.49
CA ASN A 102 13.19 -34.76 -7.95
C ASN A 102 14.31 -34.58 -9.00
N ALA A 103 14.44 -35.52 -9.94
CA ALA A 103 15.41 -35.42 -11.05
C ALA A 103 15.03 -34.33 -12.08
N THR A 104 13.73 -34.18 -12.36
CA THR A 104 13.22 -33.11 -13.23
C THR A 104 13.40 -31.75 -12.58
N VAL A 105 13.13 -31.65 -11.27
CA VAL A 105 13.40 -30.44 -10.48
C VAL A 105 14.87 -30.09 -10.58
N ALA A 106 15.78 -31.03 -10.25
CA ALA A 106 17.22 -30.78 -10.25
C ALA A 106 17.75 -30.29 -11.61
N SER A 107 17.19 -30.77 -12.73
CA SER A 107 17.61 -30.34 -14.07
C SER A 107 17.02 -28.98 -14.49
N LYS A 108 15.78 -28.66 -14.10
CA LYS A 108 15.15 -27.36 -14.40
C LYS A 108 15.56 -26.23 -13.46
N TYR A 109 15.94 -26.56 -12.24
CA TYR A 109 16.17 -25.59 -11.16
C TYR A 109 17.15 -24.47 -11.52
N PRO A 110 18.30 -24.72 -12.20
CA PRO A 110 19.22 -23.64 -12.58
C PRO A 110 18.59 -22.63 -13.54
N LEU A 111 17.78 -23.09 -14.49
CA LEU A 111 17.09 -22.22 -15.45
C LEU A 111 16.03 -21.36 -14.75
N ILE A 112 15.25 -21.98 -13.86
CA ILE A 112 14.22 -21.27 -13.09
C ILE A 112 14.87 -20.21 -12.19
N ILE A 113 15.98 -20.53 -11.52
CA ILE A 113 16.73 -19.52 -10.73
C ILE A 113 17.18 -18.36 -11.63
N ALA A 114 17.73 -18.63 -12.81
CA ALA A 114 18.16 -17.57 -13.72
C ALA A 114 16.98 -16.67 -14.16
N GLN A 115 15.80 -17.25 -14.39
CA GLN A 115 14.58 -16.51 -14.72
C GLN A 115 14.09 -15.67 -13.54
N ARG A 116 14.08 -16.23 -12.32
CA ARG A 116 13.74 -15.50 -11.09
C ARG A 116 14.66 -14.30 -10.87
N ILE A 117 15.97 -14.49 -10.99
CA ILE A 117 16.96 -13.38 -10.87
C ILE A 117 16.70 -12.31 -11.93
N ARG A 118 16.42 -12.70 -13.18
CA ARG A 118 16.11 -11.73 -14.25
C ARG A 118 14.87 -10.90 -13.91
N LEU A 119 13.81 -11.53 -13.42
CA LEU A 119 12.58 -10.84 -13.02
C LEU A 119 12.81 -9.87 -11.87
N LEU A 120 13.61 -10.27 -10.87
CA LEU A 120 13.97 -9.37 -9.77
C LEU A 120 14.82 -8.19 -10.24
N ASN A 121 15.74 -8.40 -11.17
CA ASN A 121 16.49 -7.28 -11.77
C ASN A 121 15.55 -6.30 -12.51
N GLN A 122 14.56 -6.81 -13.24
CA GLN A 122 13.53 -5.96 -13.86
C GLN A 122 12.68 -5.22 -12.83
N PHE A 123 12.41 -5.85 -11.68
CA PHE A 123 11.71 -5.22 -10.57
C PHE A 123 12.52 -4.06 -9.96
N GLU A 124 13.83 -4.23 -9.78
CA GLU A 124 14.71 -3.17 -9.26
C GLU A 124 14.87 -1.97 -10.21
N GLU A 125 14.53 -2.11 -11.49
CA GLU A 125 14.49 -1.00 -12.46
C GLU A 125 13.22 -0.14 -12.34
N LEU A 126 12.23 -0.57 -11.55
CA LEU A 126 11.01 0.20 -11.32
C LEU A 126 11.26 1.43 -10.45
N ASP A 127 10.41 2.44 -10.61
CA ASP A 127 10.49 3.66 -9.80
C ASP A 127 10.21 3.33 -8.32
N GLY A 128 10.97 3.91 -7.39
CA GLY A 128 10.81 3.65 -5.95
C GLY A 128 9.39 3.95 -5.44
N ASN A 129 8.67 4.88 -6.08
CA ASN A 129 7.27 5.16 -5.76
C ASN A 129 6.35 3.97 -6.07
N VAL A 130 6.70 3.10 -7.02
CA VAL A 130 5.92 1.88 -7.34
C VAL A 130 5.93 0.96 -6.13
N ILE A 131 7.12 0.72 -5.57
CA ILE A 131 7.34 -0.21 -4.47
C ILE A 131 6.50 0.17 -3.24
N GLU A 132 6.45 1.46 -2.90
CA GLU A 132 5.66 1.97 -1.77
C GLU A 132 4.14 1.83 -1.97
N ASN A 133 3.69 1.65 -3.21
CA ASN A 133 2.28 1.54 -3.58
C ASN A 133 1.86 0.10 -3.94
N LEU A 134 2.75 -0.89 -3.83
CA LEU A 134 2.40 -2.29 -4.03
C LEU A 134 1.46 -2.80 -2.93
N ASN A 135 0.62 -3.75 -3.33
CA ASN A 135 -0.24 -4.45 -2.37
C ASN A 135 0.61 -5.39 -1.49
N SER A 136 0.03 -5.82 -0.37
CA SER A 136 0.72 -6.68 0.60
C SER A 136 1.06 -8.07 0.07
N VAL A 137 0.31 -8.59 -0.92
CA VAL A 137 0.57 -9.90 -1.53
C VAL A 137 1.88 -9.84 -2.33
N ASP A 138 2.00 -8.89 -3.25
CA ASP A 138 3.19 -8.70 -4.07
C ASP A 138 4.43 -8.44 -3.20
N LEU A 139 4.30 -7.57 -2.19
CA LEU A 139 5.39 -7.27 -1.25
C LEU A 139 5.84 -8.49 -0.45
N THR A 140 4.90 -9.33 -0.03
CA THR A 140 5.20 -10.57 0.70
C THR A 140 5.89 -11.60 -0.19
N LEU A 141 5.41 -11.77 -1.41
CA LEU A 141 6.03 -12.67 -2.40
C LEU A 141 7.45 -12.22 -2.73
N LEU A 142 7.63 -10.95 -3.11
CA LEU A 142 8.95 -10.40 -3.45
C LEU A 142 9.92 -10.51 -2.27
N SER A 143 9.46 -10.21 -1.04
CA SER A 143 10.26 -10.41 0.17
C SER A 143 10.76 -11.86 0.29
N ASN A 144 9.86 -12.84 0.11
CA ASN A 144 10.22 -14.25 0.18
C ASN A 144 11.22 -14.65 -0.93
N GLU A 145 11.02 -14.12 -2.14
CA GLU A 145 11.91 -14.33 -3.28
C GLU A 145 13.33 -13.84 -3.00
N TYR A 146 13.48 -12.58 -2.55
CA TYR A 146 14.77 -12.02 -2.15
C TYR A 146 15.43 -12.80 -1.01
N SER A 147 14.64 -13.20 0.00
CA SER A 147 15.13 -14.01 1.12
C SER A 147 15.70 -15.35 0.63
N SER A 148 15.01 -16.02 -0.29
CA SER A 148 15.43 -17.32 -0.84
C SER A 148 16.74 -17.25 -1.64
N LEU A 149 17.07 -16.08 -2.19
CA LEU A 149 18.31 -15.82 -2.92
C LEU A 149 19.42 -15.23 -2.03
N GLY A 150 19.16 -15.04 -0.73
CA GLY A 150 20.14 -14.53 0.24
C GLY A 150 20.22 -13.00 0.34
N TYR A 151 19.32 -12.25 -0.30
CA TYR A 151 19.26 -10.79 -0.20
C TYR A 151 18.45 -10.35 1.02
N SER A 152 18.96 -10.63 2.22
CA SER A 152 18.22 -10.49 3.49
C SER A 152 17.80 -9.07 3.83
N GLU A 153 18.59 -8.05 3.49
CA GLU A 153 18.24 -6.64 3.77
C GLU A 153 17.07 -6.18 2.90
N ARG A 154 17.11 -6.52 1.60
CA ARG A 154 16.04 -6.18 0.66
C ARG A 154 14.74 -6.91 1.00
N ALA A 155 14.85 -8.19 1.36
CA ALA A 155 13.71 -8.97 1.86
C ALA A 155 13.07 -8.30 3.09
N LEU A 156 13.89 -7.85 4.06
CA LEU A 156 13.40 -7.17 5.25
C LEU A 156 12.66 -5.88 4.93
N GLU A 157 13.21 -5.06 4.03
CA GLU A 157 12.60 -3.80 3.59
C GLU A 157 11.21 -4.03 2.99
N LEU A 158 11.10 -4.97 2.05
CA LEU A 158 9.84 -5.31 1.38
C LEU A 158 8.83 -5.92 2.35
N ALA A 159 9.28 -6.80 3.26
CA ALA A 159 8.40 -7.37 4.28
C ALA A 159 7.80 -6.30 5.20
N LYS A 160 8.63 -5.30 5.58
CA LYS A 160 8.17 -4.17 6.40
C LYS A 160 7.12 -3.34 5.66
N LEU A 161 7.32 -3.06 4.37
CA LEU A 161 6.32 -2.41 3.54
C LEU A 161 5.05 -3.26 3.41
N GLY A 162 5.19 -4.59 3.30
CA GLY A 162 4.07 -5.54 3.26
C GLY A 162 3.17 -5.42 4.49
N VAL A 163 3.75 -5.31 5.70
CA VAL A 163 3.00 -5.07 6.94
C VAL A 163 2.25 -3.74 6.89
N VAL A 164 2.91 -2.66 6.46
CA VAL A 164 2.29 -1.33 6.34
C VAL A 164 1.14 -1.36 5.33
N SER A 165 1.34 -2.02 4.18
CA SER A 165 0.33 -2.17 3.14
C SER A 165 -0.87 -3.00 3.64
N ALA A 166 -0.61 -4.10 4.34
CA ALA A 166 -1.65 -4.96 4.91
C ALA A 166 -2.45 -4.26 6.02
N ASP A 167 -1.82 -3.45 6.86
CA ASP A 167 -2.51 -2.70 7.93
C ASP A 167 -3.38 -1.55 7.41
N ARG A 168 -3.10 -1.04 6.19
CA ARG A 168 -3.99 -0.11 5.48
C ARG A 168 -5.21 -0.80 4.88
N GLY A 169 -5.10 -2.10 4.60
CA GLY A 169 -6.18 -2.94 4.10
C GLY A 169 -7.02 -3.55 5.21
N ASP A 170 -8.18 -4.09 4.84
CA ASP A 170 -9.08 -4.82 5.75
C ASP A 170 -8.92 -6.35 5.64
N ASP A 171 -7.84 -6.81 5.02
CA ASP A 171 -7.57 -8.24 4.86
C ASP A 171 -6.77 -8.78 6.05
N TYR A 172 -7.47 -9.43 6.99
CA TYR A 172 -6.84 -10.04 8.16
C TYR A 172 -5.85 -11.16 7.80
N THR A 173 -6.09 -11.89 6.70
CA THR A 173 -5.18 -12.95 6.24
C THR A 173 -3.85 -12.33 5.88
N MET A 174 -3.88 -11.23 5.12
CA MET A 174 -2.65 -10.53 4.75
C MET A 174 -1.99 -9.81 5.91
N ARG A 175 -2.75 -9.33 6.91
CA ARG A 175 -2.18 -8.77 8.13
C ARG A 175 -1.40 -9.80 8.95
N ILE A 176 -1.85 -11.06 8.94
CA ILE A 176 -1.16 -12.18 9.58
C ILE A 176 0.05 -12.63 8.76
N GLU A 177 -0.14 -12.90 7.47
CA GLU A 177 0.91 -13.39 6.58
C GLU A 177 2.07 -12.39 6.45
N SER A 178 1.79 -11.10 6.23
CA SER A 178 2.84 -10.09 6.11
C SER A 178 3.71 -10.02 7.38
N ARG A 179 3.12 -10.19 8.56
CA ARG A 179 3.84 -10.27 9.84
C ARG A 179 4.67 -11.54 9.96
N ARG A 180 4.13 -12.69 9.51
CA ARG A 180 4.85 -13.97 9.47
C ARG A 180 6.15 -13.84 8.67
N TYR A 181 6.08 -13.30 7.46
CA TYR A 181 7.25 -13.09 6.60
C TYR A 181 8.19 -12.01 7.12
N TYR A 182 7.65 -10.93 7.71
CA TYR A 182 8.47 -9.90 8.35
C TYR A 182 9.28 -10.45 9.53
N ALA A 183 8.67 -11.29 10.38
CA ALA A 183 9.39 -11.96 11.47
C ALA A 183 10.51 -12.87 10.95
N GLN A 184 10.26 -13.63 9.87
CA GLN A 184 11.27 -14.49 9.24
C GLN A 184 12.43 -13.66 8.65
N ALA A 185 12.13 -12.64 7.85
CA ALA A 185 13.15 -11.76 7.26
C ALA A 185 13.98 -11.04 8.33
N LEU A 186 13.33 -10.64 9.42
CA LEU A 186 13.99 -9.99 10.55
C LEU A 186 14.94 -10.92 11.31
N ALA A 187 14.58 -12.19 11.45
CA ALA A 187 15.43 -13.20 12.07
C ALA A 187 16.67 -13.52 11.22
N VAL A 188 16.54 -13.56 9.89
CA VAL A 188 17.65 -13.84 8.97
C VAL A 188 18.61 -12.66 8.85
N SER A 189 18.08 -11.44 8.76
CA SER A 189 18.89 -10.23 8.52
C SER A 189 19.74 -9.78 9.71
N SER A 190 19.42 -10.17 10.95
CA SER A 190 20.13 -9.71 12.16
C SER A 190 20.03 -10.72 13.33
N PRO A 191 20.74 -11.86 13.24
CA PRO A 191 20.43 -13.10 13.97
C PRO A 191 20.60 -13.11 15.50
N ASN A 192 20.79 -11.98 16.19
CA ASN A 192 20.89 -11.96 17.67
C ASN A 192 20.07 -10.83 18.34
N ARG A 193 20.11 -9.61 17.80
CA ARG A 193 19.33 -8.48 18.34
C ARG A 193 17.86 -8.52 17.91
N SER A 194 17.60 -9.14 16.76
CA SER A 194 16.30 -9.04 16.09
C SER A 194 15.38 -10.24 16.33
N LEU A 195 15.88 -11.33 16.95
CA LEU A 195 15.06 -12.50 17.28
C LEU A 195 13.99 -12.20 18.33
N VAL A 196 14.29 -11.34 19.31
CA VAL A 196 13.28 -10.91 20.30
C VAL A 196 12.14 -10.17 19.62
N THR A 197 12.45 -9.27 18.69
CA THR A 197 11.44 -8.55 17.91
C THR A 197 10.68 -9.48 16.97
N ALA A 198 11.34 -10.45 16.33
CA ALA A 198 10.67 -11.46 15.51
C ALA A 198 9.66 -12.28 16.33
N ARG A 199 10.02 -12.69 17.56
CA ARG A 199 9.10 -13.37 18.49
C ARG A 199 7.90 -12.49 18.85
N GLN A 200 8.10 -11.19 19.07
CA GLN A 200 7.02 -10.25 19.32
C GLN A 200 6.07 -10.15 18.13
N ILE A 201 6.59 -10.07 16.90
CA ILE A 201 5.79 -10.01 15.68
C ILE A 201 4.99 -11.31 15.49
N TYR A 202 5.58 -12.48 15.76
CA TYR A 202 4.82 -13.73 15.75
C TYR A 202 3.69 -13.73 16.77
N HIS A 203 3.96 -13.26 17.99
CA HIS A 203 2.93 -13.11 19.01
C HIS A 203 1.79 -12.18 18.57
N GLU A 204 2.10 -11.02 17.98
CA GLU A 204 1.11 -10.11 17.43
C GLU A 204 0.26 -10.78 16.34
N ALA A 205 0.89 -11.49 15.41
CA ALA A 205 0.19 -12.20 14.34
C ALA A 205 -0.74 -13.30 14.89
N ILE A 206 -0.32 -14.02 15.92
CA ILE A 206 -1.15 -15.03 16.60
C ILE A 206 -2.33 -14.35 17.29
N ASN A 207 -2.11 -13.22 17.98
CA ASN A 207 -3.18 -12.49 18.64
C ASN A 207 -4.23 -11.95 17.64
N ILE A 208 -3.78 -11.51 16.46
CA ILE A 208 -4.70 -11.12 15.37
C ILE A 208 -5.51 -12.34 14.91
N ALA A 209 -4.89 -13.51 14.79
CA ALA A 209 -5.59 -14.73 14.41
C ALA A 209 -6.55 -15.20 15.52
N ASP A 210 -6.17 -15.09 16.80
CA ASP A 210 -7.01 -15.47 17.95
C ASP A 210 -8.28 -14.63 18.06
N SER A 211 -8.27 -13.39 17.57
CA SER A 211 -9.46 -12.54 17.53
C SER A 211 -10.41 -12.89 16.38
N GLN A 212 -10.10 -13.88 15.54
CA GLN A 212 -10.93 -14.31 14.42
C GLN A 212 -11.53 -15.70 14.69
N GLU A 213 -12.85 -15.81 14.64
CA GLU A 213 -13.59 -17.06 14.92
C GLU A 213 -13.70 -18.02 13.71
N TYR A 214 -12.88 -17.86 12.68
CA TYR A 214 -13.00 -18.62 11.42
C TYR A 214 -12.01 -19.79 11.29
N LEU A 215 -12.42 -20.86 10.59
CA LEU A 215 -11.55 -22.00 10.25
C LEU A 215 -10.28 -21.60 9.46
N SER A 216 -10.35 -20.54 8.65
CA SER A 216 -9.18 -19.96 7.98
C SER A 216 -8.14 -19.45 8.98
N SER A 217 -8.57 -18.93 10.14
CA SER A 217 -7.68 -18.50 11.22
C SER A 217 -6.87 -19.66 11.81
N LEU A 218 -7.48 -20.86 11.90
CA LEU A 218 -6.77 -22.06 12.36
C LEU A 218 -5.56 -22.34 11.47
N ASN A 219 -5.73 -22.40 10.14
CA ASN A 219 -4.63 -22.67 9.21
C ASN A 219 -3.52 -21.62 9.27
N LEU A 220 -3.89 -20.34 9.42
CA LEU A 220 -2.93 -19.25 9.58
C LEU A 220 -2.14 -19.39 10.89
N LYS A 221 -2.80 -19.77 11.99
CA LYS A 221 -2.12 -20.08 13.26
C LYS A 221 -1.16 -21.25 13.13
N LEU A 222 -1.54 -22.33 12.41
CA LEU A 222 -0.63 -23.44 12.15
C LEU A 222 0.64 -22.94 11.46
N GLY A 223 0.48 -22.15 10.40
CA GLY A 223 1.59 -21.55 9.66
C GLY A 223 2.47 -20.66 10.54
N LEU A 224 1.89 -19.85 11.42
CA LEU A 224 2.64 -19.01 12.36
C LEU A 224 3.45 -19.82 13.38
N HIS A 225 2.85 -20.85 13.98
CA HIS A 225 3.54 -21.74 14.91
C HIS A 225 4.72 -22.45 14.23
N ASP A 226 4.49 -23.01 13.04
CA ASP A 226 5.51 -23.74 12.27
C ASP A 226 6.66 -22.83 11.80
N SER A 227 6.33 -21.65 11.26
CA SER A 227 7.32 -20.63 10.88
C SER A 227 8.15 -20.17 12.08
N TRP A 228 7.53 -19.99 13.25
CA TRP A 228 8.25 -19.58 14.45
C TRP A 228 9.20 -20.69 14.93
N ILE A 229 8.73 -21.94 15.06
CA ILE A 229 9.59 -23.06 15.46
C ILE A 229 10.79 -23.19 14.52
N SER A 230 10.54 -23.13 13.21
CA SER A 230 11.59 -23.18 12.18
C SER A 230 12.59 -22.04 12.30
N THR A 231 12.13 -20.84 12.64
CA THR A 231 12.99 -19.66 12.86
C THR A 231 13.90 -19.84 14.07
N GLU A 232 13.38 -20.37 15.19
CA GLU A 232 14.19 -20.65 16.37
C GLU A 232 15.26 -21.73 16.08
N ILE A 233 14.86 -22.79 15.37
CA ILE A 233 15.78 -23.87 14.97
C ILE A 233 16.89 -23.35 14.07
N ALA A 234 16.55 -22.55 13.05
CA ALA A 234 17.53 -21.97 12.12
C ALA A 234 18.56 -21.09 12.85
N ASN A 235 18.16 -20.47 13.95
CA ASN A 235 19.02 -19.64 14.79
C ASN A 235 19.63 -20.37 15.99
N LYS A 236 19.50 -21.70 16.04
CA LYS A 236 20.08 -22.57 17.10
C LYS A 236 19.52 -22.29 18.51
N GLU A 237 18.33 -21.70 18.60
CA GLU A 237 17.62 -21.41 19.84
C GLU A 237 16.77 -22.62 20.27
N CYS A 238 17.41 -23.78 20.45
CA CYS A 238 16.70 -25.06 20.60
C CYS A 238 15.76 -25.10 21.82
N ASP A 239 16.11 -24.46 22.93
CA ASP A 239 15.25 -24.36 24.12
C ASP A 239 13.96 -23.59 23.83
N LYS A 240 14.08 -22.50 23.05
CA LYS A 240 12.93 -21.67 22.66
C LYS A 240 12.06 -22.37 21.63
N ALA A 241 12.68 -23.06 20.67
CA ALA A 241 11.99 -23.95 19.75
C ALA A 241 11.18 -25.02 20.50
N ASN A 242 11.78 -25.66 21.51
CA ASN A 242 11.11 -26.70 22.31
C ASN A 242 9.91 -26.17 23.10
N VAL A 243 10.07 -25.02 23.77
CA VAL A 243 8.93 -24.34 24.43
C VAL A 243 7.82 -24.03 23.43
N ARG A 244 8.19 -23.63 22.21
CA ARG A 244 7.20 -23.30 21.18
C ARG A 244 6.49 -24.54 20.61
N ILE A 245 7.19 -25.67 20.47
CA ILE A 245 6.64 -26.97 20.10
C ILE A 245 5.57 -27.41 21.10
N ILE A 246 5.84 -27.29 22.41
CA ILE A 246 4.87 -27.62 23.46
C ILE A 246 3.62 -26.75 23.33
N LYS A 247 3.77 -25.43 23.18
CA LYS A 247 2.63 -24.52 22.98
C LYS A 247 1.85 -24.81 21.69
N PHE A 248 2.54 -25.27 20.64
CA PHE A 248 1.89 -25.67 19.39
C PHE A 248 1.06 -26.95 19.58
N TYR A 249 1.62 -27.93 20.27
CA TYR A 249 0.91 -29.16 20.65
C TYR A 249 -0.33 -28.86 21.49
N GLU A 250 -0.21 -28.07 22.55
CA GLU A 250 -1.34 -27.65 23.41
C GLU A 250 -2.45 -26.97 22.60
N PHE A 251 -2.08 -26.03 21.72
CA PHE A 251 -3.04 -25.38 20.82
C PHE A 251 -3.80 -26.38 19.96
N MET A 252 -3.09 -27.30 19.29
CA MET A 252 -3.70 -28.30 18.42
C MET A 252 -4.67 -29.23 19.15
N HIS A 253 -4.36 -29.60 20.40
CA HIS A 253 -5.16 -30.54 21.19
C HIS A 253 -6.27 -29.88 22.00
N SER A 254 -6.24 -28.55 22.16
CA SER A 254 -7.35 -27.75 22.68
C SER A 254 -8.38 -27.36 21.60
N SER A 255 -8.05 -27.58 20.32
CA SER A 255 -8.88 -27.19 19.18
C SER A 255 -10.03 -28.18 18.93
N PRO A 256 -11.19 -27.74 18.39
CA PRO A 256 -12.28 -28.63 17.98
C PRO A 256 -11.86 -29.75 17.01
N ASN A 257 -10.72 -29.57 16.33
CA ASN A 257 -10.14 -30.52 15.38
C ASN A 257 -9.02 -31.40 16.00
N ALA A 258 -8.98 -31.56 17.33
CA ALA A 258 -7.96 -32.34 18.02
C ALA A 258 -7.78 -33.77 17.48
N ASN A 259 -8.81 -34.37 16.89
CA ASN A 259 -8.74 -35.70 16.27
C ASN A 259 -7.82 -35.78 15.04
N TYR A 260 -7.47 -34.64 14.45
CA TYR A 260 -6.54 -34.52 13.32
C TYR A 260 -5.21 -33.89 13.75
N ALA A 261 -5.02 -33.62 15.05
CA ALA A 261 -3.79 -33.08 15.55
C ALA A 261 -2.66 -34.13 15.48
N PRO A 262 -1.47 -33.76 14.99
CA PRO A 262 -0.33 -34.65 15.06
C PRO A 262 0.05 -34.88 16.51
N THR A 263 0.40 -36.13 16.84
CA THR A 263 0.95 -36.50 18.14
C THR A 263 2.23 -35.74 18.42
N LEU A 264 2.60 -35.62 19.69
CA LEU A 264 3.86 -34.96 20.07
C LEU A 264 5.08 -35.67 19.44
N ASP A 265 5.02 -37.00 19.28
CA ASP A 265 6.07 -37.77 18.62
C ASP A 265 6.18 -37.45 17.13
N GLU A 266 5.07 -37.28 16.42
CA GLU A 266 5.06 -36.86 15.01
C GLU A 266 5.61 -35.43 14.84
N ILE A 267 5.25 -34.52 15.76
CA ILE A 267 5.80 -33.15 15.77
C ILE A 267 7.31 -33.19 16.06
N ASN A 268 7.74 -33.95 17.06
CA ASN A 268 9.14 -34.13 17.39
C ASN A 268 9.92 -34.75 16.24
N GLN A 269 9.37 -35.76 15.56
CA GLN A 269 9.99 -36.39 14.42
C GLN A 269 10.16 -35.42 13.25
N ARG A 270 9.15 -34.55 13.00
CA ARG A 270 9.24 -33.50 11.98
C ARG A 270 10.43 -32.57 12.22
N TYR A 271 10.62 -32.09 13.45
CA TYR A 271 11.69 -31.12 13.75
C TYR A 271 13.04 -31.76 14.10
N SER A 272 13.07 -33.02 14.54
CA SER A 272 14.30 -33.76 14.88
C SER A 272 15.11 -34.20 13.67
N GLN A 273 14.56 -34.07 12.46
CA GLN A 273 15.33 -34.21 11.22
C GLN A 273 16.34 -33.07 11.03
N ASN A 274 16.23 -31.99 11.81
CA ASN A 274 17.19 -30.90 11.77
C ASN A 274 18.50 -31.27 12.49
N PRO A 275 19.69 -31.07 11.88
CA PRO A 275 20.96 -31.46 12.48
C PRO A 275 21.37 -30.62 13.70
N TYR A 276 20.75 -29.47 13.93
CA TYR A 276 21.18 -28.50 14.94
C TYR A 276 20.46 -28.65 16.28
N CYS A 277 19.18 -29.05 16.27
CA CYS A 277 18.38 -29.23 17.48
C CYS A 277 17.90 -30.66 17.60
N LYS A 278 18.20 -31.30 18.74
CA LYS A 278 17.60 -32.59 19.11
C LYS A 278 16.43 -32.31 20.04
N PHE A 279 15.25 -32.73 19.62
CA PHE A 279 14.04 -32.63 20.43
C PHE A 279 13.77 -33.97 21.09
N GLY A 280 13.32 -33.90 22.33
CA GLY A 280 13.12 -35.05 23.19
C GLY A 280 12.68 -34.52 24.53
N VAL A 281 11.39 -34.30 24.69
CA VAL A 281 10.85 -33.87 25.98
C VAL A 281 10.50 -35.11 26.78
N PRO A 282 11.10 -35.35 27.96
CA PRO A 282 10.45 -36.18 28.95
C PRO A 282 9.17 -35.47 29.37
N LEU A 283 8.01 -36.04 29.02
CA LEU A 283 6.73 -35.60 29.55
C LEU A 283 6.65 -36.01 31.02
N THR A 284 7.09 -35.14 31.92
CA THR A 284 6.63 -35.19 33.32
C THR A 284 6.48 -33.77 33.87
N PRO A 285 5.43 -33.53 34.69
CA PRO A 285 5.09 -32.21 35.23
C PRO A 285 6.16 -31.60 36.13
#